data_AF-A0A1G5TVH1-F1
#
_entry.id   AF-A0A1G5TVH1-F1
#
_cell.length_a   1.000
_cell.length_b   1.000
_cell.length_c   1.000
_cell.angle_alpha   90.00
_cell.angle_beta   90.00
_cell.angle_gamma   90.00
#
_symmetry.space_group_name_H-M   'P 1'
#
loop_
_entity.id
_entity.type
_entity.pdbx_description
1 polymer ?
#
loop_
_entity_poly.entity_id
_entity_poly.type
_entity_poly.pdbx_seq_one_letter_code
_entity_poly.pdbx_strand_id
1 'polypeptide(L)'
;MVEDDNETWLIDSGHAIIEKKAAVGVAALTPRERLIHCFWITDYSMRNAGDLAAARDLDPRYQTDAVAAATALGLSRTAAVFSLSEGELERRFFDLFDDLCAELRG
;
A
#
# COMPACT_ATOMS: atom_id res chain seq x y z
N MET A 1 18.20 9.92 -6.77
CA MET A 1 17.23 9.88 -7.88
C MET A 1 16.59 8.50 -7.92
N VAL A 2 15.88 8.11 -6.86
CA VAL A 2 15.19 6.80 -6.73
C VAL A 2 13.71 7.04 -6.36
N GLU A 3 13.42 8.17 -5.69
CA GLU A 3 12.06 8.58 -5.31
C GLU A 3 11.09 8.67 -6.49
N ASP A 4 11.46 9.32 -7.60
CA ASP A 4 10.61 9.41 -8.80
C ASP A 4 10.27 8.03 -9.39
N ASP A 5 11.21 7.07 -9.34
CA ASP A 5 11.02 5.73 -9.91
C ASP A 5 10.07 4.87 -9.05
N ASN A 6 10.11 5.05 -7.73
CA ASN A 6 9.26 4.30 -6.80
C ASN A 6 7.83 4.86 -6.76
N GLU A 7 7.69 6.19 -6.74
CA GLU A 7 6.38 6.85 -6.82
C GLU A 7 5.68 6.55 -8.14
N THR A 8 6.37 6.72 -9.28
CA THR A 8 5.81 6.40 -10.60
C THR A 8 5.41 4.93 -10.68
N TRP A 9 6.27 4.02 -10.20
CA TRP A 9 5.96 2.59 -10.17
C TRP A 9 4.71 2.27 -9.35
N LEU A 10 4.54 2.91 -8.19
CA LEU A 10 3.38 2.68 -7.33
C LEU A 10 2.11 3.23 -7.97
N ILE A 11 2.16 4.42 -8.59
CA ILE A 11 1.03 5.02 -9.31
C ILE A 11 0.57 4.12 -10.45
N ASP A 12 1.49 3.69 -11.32
CA ASP A 12 1.16 2.85 -12.48
C ASP A 12 0.62 1.48 -12.05
N SER A 13 1.27 0.85 -11.07
CA SER A 13 0.86 -0.45 -10.55
C SER A 13 -0.51 -0.36 -9.86
N GLY A 14 -0.71 0.68 -9.05
CA GLY A 14 -1.99 0.96 -8.38
C GLY A 14 -3.12 1.17 -9.38
N HIS A 15 -2.87 1.96 -10.43
CA HIS A 15 -3.85 2.21 -11.49
C HIS A 15 -4.30 0.91 -12.18
N ALA A 16 -3.36 0.07 -12.61
CA ALA A 16 -3.68 -1.22 -13.23
C ALA A 16 -4.52 -2.14 -12.31
N ILE A 17 -4.25 -2.11 -11.00
CA ILE A 17 -5.00 -2.91 -10.02
C ILE A 17 -6.40 -2.34 -9.78
N ILE A 18 -6.58 -1.02 -9.77
CA ILE A 18 -7.89 -0.37 -9.67
C ILE A 18 -8.76 -0.76 -10.87
N GLU A 19 -8.21 -0.71 -12.08
CA GLU A 19 -8.92 -1.14 -13.30
C GLU A 19 -9.31 -2.63 -13.22
N LYS A 20 -8.37 -3.50 -12.81
CA LYS A 20 -8.66 -4.93 -12.61
C LYS A 20 -9.74 -5.15 -11.56
N LYS A 21 -9.65 -4.48 -10.41
CA LYS A 21 -10.64 -4.56 -9.33
C LYS A 21 -12.02 -4.13 -9.81
N ALA A 22 -12.11 -3.10 -10.64
CA ALA A 22 -13.37 -2.65 -11.24
C ALA A 22 -13.95 -3.68 -12.23
N ALA A 23 -13.09 -4.35 -13.00
CA ALA A 23 -13.51 -5.32 -14.02
C ALA A 23 -13.92 -6.69 -13.46
N VAL A 24 -13.16 -7.23 -12.49
CA VAL A 24 -13.31 -8.63 -12.01
C VAL A 24 -13.58 -8.75 -10.51
N GLY A 25 -13.67 -7.62 -9.80
CA GLY A 25 -13.93 -7.58 -8.36
C GLY A 25 -12.69 -7.85 -7.50
N VAL A 26 -12.77 -7.45 -6.23
CA VAL A 26 -11.64 -7.53 -5.27
C VAL A 26 -11.19 -8.97 -4.99
N ALA A 27 -12.11 -9.95 -5.12
CA ALA A 27 -11.84 -11.35 -4.85
C ALA A 27 -10.79 -11.94 -5.81
N ALA A 28 -10.71 -11.41 -7.04
CA ALA A 28 -9.79 -11.86 -8.07
C ALA A 28 -8.36 -11.30 -7.92
N LEU A 29 -8.12 -10.41 -6.95
CA LEU A 29 -6.79 -9.87 -6.69
C LEU A 29 -5.93 -10.89 -5.94
N THR A 30 -4.73 -11.14 -6.46
CA THR A 30 -3.68 -11.91 -5.80
C THR A 30 -3.21 -11.18 -4.53
N PRO A 31 -2.53 -11.87 -3.59
CA PRO A 31 -1.96 -11.20 -2.41
C PRO A 31 -1.06 -10.01 -2.78
N ARG A 32 -0.23 -10.12 -3.82
CA ARG A 32 0.64 -9.02 -4.26
C ARG A 32 -0.15 -7.82 -4.78
N GLU A 33 -1.18 -8.05 -5.59
CA GLU A 33 -2.05 -6.97 -6.08
C GLU A 33 -2.82 -6.30 -4.94
N ARG A 34 -3.32 -7.08 -3.97
CA ARG A 34 -3.98 -6.51 -2.79
C ARG A 34 -3.02 -5.64 -1.99
N LEU A 35 -1.79 -6.10 -1.79
CA LEU A 35 -0.78 -5.35 -1.05
C LEU A 35 -0.40 -4.05 -1.76
N ILE A 36 -0.14 -4.10 -3.07
CA ILE A 36 0.14 -2.89 -3.87
C ILE A 36 -1.04 -1.92 -3.81
N HIS A 37 -2.28 -2.39 -3.90
CA HIS A 37 -3.45 -1.53 -3.79
C HIS A 37 -3.58 -0.88 -2.40
N CYS A 38 -3.33 -1.61 -1.31
CA CYS A 38 -3.34 -1.03 0.04
C CYS A 38 -2.20 -0.01 0.23
N PHE A 39 -1.03 -0.28 -0.34
CA PHE A 39 0.09 0.65 -0.33
C PHE A 39 -0.21 1.90 -1.15
N TRP A 40 -0.81 1.75 -2.33
CA TRP A 40 -1.27 2.87 -3.16
C TRP A 40 -2.30 3.73 -2.43
N ILE A 41 -3.28 3.14 -1.73
CA ILE A 41 -4.25 3.90 -0.91
C ILE A 41 -3.52 4.72 0.15
N THR A 42 -2.57 4.09 0.85
CA THR A 42 -1.79 4.74 1.91
C THR A 42 -0.99 5.92 1.37
N ASP A 43 -0.28 5.73 0.26
CA ASP A 43 0.49 6.78 -0.41
C ASP A 43 -0.40 7.91 -0.91
N TYR A 44 -1.48 7.57 -1.62
CA TYR A 44 -2.45 8.53 -2.13
C TYR A 44 -3.02 9.40 -1.00
N SER A 45 -3.42 8.80 0.11
CA SER A 45 -3.97 9.54 1.26
C SER A 45 -2.92 10.41 1.95
N MET A 46 -1.72 9.89 2.20
CA MET A 46 -0.63 10.66 2.81
C MET A 46 -0.21 11.84 1.94
N ARG A 47 -0.20 11.71 0.60
CA ARG A 47 0.20 12.78 -0.31
C ARG A 47 -0.90 13.81 -0.57
N ASN A 48 -2.17 13.39 -0.60
CA ASN A 48 -3.29 14.29 -0.93
C ASN A 48 -3.98 14.91 0.29
N ALA A 49 -4.07 14.17 1.40
CA ALA A 49 -4.72 14.63 2.64
C ALA A 49 -3.73 14.86 3.78
N GLY A 50 -2.56 14.21 3.76
CA GLY A 50 -1.58 14.29 4.85
C GLY A 50 -1.90 13.39 6.04
N ASP A 51 -2.92 12.54 5.93
CA ASP A 51 -3.36 11.62 6.98
C ASP A 51 -3.91 10.30 6.39
N LEU A 52 -4.06 9.29 7.26
CA LEU A 52 -4.66 8.00 6.95
C LEU A 52 -6.14 7.93 7.28
N ALA A 53 -6.75 9.02 7.78
CA ALA A 53 -8.20 9.11 7.87
C ALA A 53 -8.82 9.00 6.47
N ALA A 54 -8.23 9.68 5.48
CA ALA A 54 -8.63 9.53 4.08
C ALA A 54 -8.42 8.10 3.54
N ALA A 55 -7.39 7.38 4.00
CA ALA A 55 -7.14 5.99 3.59
C ALA A 55 -8.24 5.06 4.13
N ARG A 56 -8.64 5.26 5.38
CA ARG A 56 -9.73 4.51 6.02
C ARG A 56 -11.08 4.79 5.36
N ASP A 57 -11.33 6.01 4.93
CA ASP A 57 -12.57 6.36 4.21
C ASP A 57 -12.63 5.68 2.83
N LEU A 58 -11.49 5.53 2.16
CA LEU A 58 -11.38 4.82 0.88
C LEU A 58 -11.53 3.30 1.03
N ASP A 59 -10.85 2.71 2.01
CA ASP A 59 -10.97 1.29 2.35
C ASP A 59 -10.72 1.08 3.86
N PRO A 60 -11.76 0.84 4.67
CA PRO A 60 -11.61 0.66 6.12
C PRO A 60 -10.74 -0.52 6.53
N ARG A 61 -10.43 -1.44 5.60
CA ARG A 61 -9.65 -2.65 5.86
C ARG A 61 -8.24 -2.58 5.29
N TYR A 62 -7.81 -1.45 4.71
CA TYR A 62 -6.54 -1.37 3.99
C TYR A 62 -5.33 -1.88 4.79
N GLN A 63 -5.20 -1.53 6.08
CA GLN A 63 -4.12 -2.03 6.93
C GLN A 63 -4.23 -3.53 7.20
N THR A 64 -5.41 -4.02 7.58
CA THR A 64 -5.63 -5.45 7.85
C THR A 64 -5.38 -6.29 6.61
N ASP A 65 -5.86 -5.84 5.44
CA ASP A 65 -5.68 -6.50 4.15
C ASP A 65 -4.20 -6.44 3.72
N ALA A 66 -3.48 -5.34 3.99
CA ALA A 66 -2.04 -5.22 3.75
C ALA A 66 -1.23 -6.19 4.63
N VAL A 67 -1.52 -6.27 5.93
CA VAL A 67 -0.84 -7.21 6.85
C VAL A 67 -1.06 -8.66 6.41
N ALA A 68 -2.31 -9.03 6.09
CA ALA A 68 -2.63 -10.37 5.63
C ALA A 68 -1.91 -10.72 4.32
N ALA A 69 -1.90 -9.79 3.36
CA ALA A 69 -1.25 -9.96 2.08
C ALA A 69 0.29 -10.04 2.20
N ALA A 70 0.90 -9.14 2.97
CA ALA A 70 2.35 -9.13 3.22
C ALA A 70 2.80 -10.42 3.93
N THR A 71 2.02 -10.88 4.91
CA THR A 71 2.28 -12.16 5.60
C THR A 71 2.21 -13.34 4.63
N ALA A 72 1.20 -13.38 3.76
CA ALA A 72 1.07 -14.45 2.75
C ALA A 72 2.21 -14.47 1.72
N LEU A 73 2.87 -13.33 1.51
CA LEU A 73 4.01 -13.18 0.60
C LEU A 73 5.37 -13.34 1.31
N GLY A 74 5.40 -13.46 2.64
CA GLY A 74 6.64 -13.52 3.42
C GLY A 74 7.36 -12.17 3.56
N LEU A 75 6.69 -11.05 3.28
CA LEU A 75 7.25 -9.69 3.34
C LEU A 75 7.15 -9.14 4.77
N SER A 76 8.06 -9.62 5.61
CA SER A 76 8.01 -9.38 7.06
C SER A 76 8.14 -7.91 7.44
N ARG A 77 8.90 -7.10 6.70
CA ARG A 77 9.03 -5.66 7.00
C ARG A 77 7.74 -4.94 6.66
N THR A 78 7.17 -5.20 5.49
CA THR A 78 5.90 -4.61 5.05
C THR A 78 4.78 -5.00 6.01
N ALA A 79 4.71 -6.27 6.43
CA ALA A 79 3.75 -6.72 7.43
C ALA A 79 3.91 -5.97 8.77
N ALA A 80 5.15 -5.75 9.22
CA ALA A 80 5.40 -5.01 10.45
C ALA A 80 5.01 -3.53 10.34
N VAL A 81 5.27 -2.88 9.20
CA VAL A 81 4.91 -1.47 8.97
C VAL A 81 3.39 -1.28 8.94
N PHE A 82 2.64 -2.13 8.22
CA PHE A 82 1.18 -2.06 8.21
C PHE A 82 0.51 -2.54 9.50
N SER A 83 1.28 -3.11 10.44
CA SER A 83 0.80 -3.46 11.79
C SER A 83 0.99 -2.33 12.81
N LEU A 84 1.63 -1.21 12.42
CA LEU A 84 1.72 -0.02 13.25
C LEU A 84 0.32 0.58 13.47
N SER A 85 0.15 1.39 14.52
CA SER A 85 -1.06 2.22 14.60
C SER A 85 -1.05 3.26 13.48
N GLU A 86 -2.22 3.72 13.05
CA GLU A 86 -2.32 4.75 11.99
C GLU A 86 -1.46 5.97 12.27
N GLY A 87 -1.51 6.53 13.48
CA GLY A 87 -0.72 7.71 13.82
C GLY A 87 0.80 7.46 13.91
N GLU A 88 1.25 6.21 14.04
CA GLU A 88 2.68 5.85 13.93
C GLU A 88 3.06 5.61 12.47
N LEU A 89 2.18 4.97 11.69
CA LEU A 89 2.34 4.76 10.25
C LEU A 89 2.39 6.11 9.51
N GLU A 90 1.48 7.05 9.78
CA GLU A 90 1.46 8.42 9.25
C GLU A 90 2.80 9.11 9.46
N ARG A 91 3.30 9.11 10.70
CA ARG A 91 4.54 9.79 11.08
C ARG A 91 5.77 9.25 10.37
N ARG A 92 5.75 7.98 9.97
CA ARG A 92 6.91 7.27 9.43
C ARG A 92 6.77 6.88 7.98
N PHE A 93 5.62 7.15 7.36
CA PHE A 93 5.27 6.61 6.06
C PHE A 93 6.32 6.94 5.00
N PHE A 94 6.66 8.22 4.86
CA PHE A 94 7.63 8.67 3.86
C PHE A 94 9.04 8.18 4.15
N ASP A 95 9.45 8.09 5.43
CA ASP A 95 10.75 7.53 5.81
C ASP A 95 10.87 6.03 5.49
N LEU A 96 9.74 5.32 5.44
CA LEU A 96 9.67 3.89 5.17
C LEU A 96 9.34 3.56 3.71
N PHE A 97 8.94 4.55 2.91
CA PHE A 97 8.36 4.36 1.58
C PHE A 97 9.28 3.58 0.63
N ASP A 98 10.54 3.97 0.55
CA ASP A 98 11.52 3.33 -0.33
C ASP A 98 11.84 1.90 0.10
N ASP A 99 11.90 1.66 1.41
CA ASP A 99 12.13 0.32 1.97
C ASP A 99 10.96 -0.63 1.66
N LEU A 100 9.72 -0.11 1.73
CA LEU A 100 8.52 -0.86 1.34
C LEU A 100 8.52 -1.15 -0.17
N CYS A 101 8.87 -0.16 -1.00
CA CYS A 101 9.00 -0.35 -2.44
C CYS A 101 10.05 -1.42 -2.77
N ALA A 102 11.22 -1.38 -2.13
CA ALA A 102 12.29 -2.34 -2.35
C ALA A 102 11.87 -3.77 -2.01
N GLU A 103 11.24 -3.98 -0.84
CA GLU A 103 10.78 -5.31 -0.43
C GLU A 103 9.63 -5.81 -1.32
N LEU A 104 8.72 -4.92 -1.72
CA LEU A 104 7.58 -5.29 -2.56
C LEU A 104 8.01 -5.55 -4.00
N ARG A 105 9.06 -4.90 -4.50
CA ARG A 105 9.62 -5.11 -5.84
C ARG A 105 10.46 -6.38 -5.90
N GLY A 106 11.24 -6.68 -4.84
CA GLY A 106 11.83 -7.99 -4.52
C GLY A 106 12.50 -8.73 -5.67
#